data_AF-A0A2A2IKW0-F1
#
_entry.id   AF-A0A2A2IKW0-F1
#
_cell.length_a   1.000
_cell.length_b   1.000
_cell.length_c   1.000
_cell.angle_alpha   90.00
_cell.angle_beta   90.00
_cell.angle_gamma   90.00
#
_symmetry.space_group_name_H-M   'P 1'
#
loop_
_entity.id
_entity.type
_entity.pdbx_description
1 polymer ?
#
loop_
_entity_poly.entity_id
_entity_poly.type
_entity_poly.pdbx_seq_one_letter_code
_entity_poly.pdbx_strand_id
1 'polypeptide(L)'
;MRLSNQARRHIAVNAAVASTQVLIYQALHDRYGFGRGRFAKIDAAVDEYSRHINHDGDRYSAYRNVMDDAGVDNRLKQDYIHWLKKSLGISGTDENKGAEAGMDYTYTLMLYALYDKFGFRRERLRWLQKKLKFYARLILDGEVMIPEFMKCMTLECGQKFENLESWEKKYGELRIYG
;
A
#
# COMPACT_ATOMS: atom_id res chain seq x y z
N MET A 1 -3.93 -1.54 -29.51
CA MET A 1 -4.85 -0.49 -29.03
C MET A 1 -4.09 0.38 -28.02
N ARG A 2 -3.89 1.68 -28.26
CA ARG A 2 -3.21 2.58 -27.30
C ARG A 2 -4.23 2.98 -26.22
N LEU A 3 -3.88 2.81 -24.94
CA LEU A 3 -4.71 3.26 -23.82
C LEU A 3 -4.79 4.78 -23.77
N SER A 4 -5.95 5.32 -23.39
CA SER A 4 -6.10 6.76 -23.13
C SER A 4 -5.24 7.20 -21.94
N ASN A 5 -4.88 8.49 -21.88
CA ASN A 5 -4.11 9.03 -20.75
C ASN A 5 -4.83 8.82 -19.41
N GLN A 6 -6.15 8.96 -19.40
CA GLN A 6 -6.98 8.71 -18.22
C GLN A 6 -6.91 7.24 -17.77
N ALA A 7 -6.99 6.28 -18.70
CA ALA A 7 -6.89 4.86 -18.38
C ALA A 7 -5.50 4.51 -17.84
N ARG A 8 -4.43 5.05 -18.44
CA ARG A 8 -3.05 4.85 -17.96
C ARG A 8 -2.85 5.40 -16.54
N ARG A 9 -3.35 6.61 -16.27
CA ARG A 9 -3.33 7.20 -14.93
C ARG A 9 -4.08 6.34 -13.92
N HIS A 10 -5.27 5.86 -14.28
CA HIS A 10 -6.07 5.01 -13.38
C HIS A 10 -5.35 3.69 -13.05
N ILE A 11 -4.76 3.03 -14.04
CA ILE A 11 -3.96 1.81 -13.84
C ILE A 11 -2.77 2.08 -12.90
N ALA A 12 -2.05 3.18 -13.12
CA ALA A 12 -0.91 3.55 -12.27
C ALA A 12 -1.32 3.80 -10.80
N VAL A 13 -2.45 4.49 -10.59
CA VAL A 13 -3.02 4.72 -9.25
C VAL A 13 -3.40 3.40 -8.60
N ASN A 14 -4.14 2.52 -9.29
CA ASN A 14 -4.59 1.25 -8.73
C ASN A 14 -3.41 0.33 -8.40
N ALA A 15 -2.40 0.27 -9.27
CA ALA A 15 -1.17 -0.49 -9.00
C ALA A 15 -0.46 0.04 -7.74
N ALA A 16 -0.34 1.36 -7.60
CA ALA A 16 0.29 2.00 -6.46
C ALA A 16 -0.45 1.77 -5.13
N VAL A 17 -1.78 1.88 -5.14
CA VAL A 17 -2.66 1.61 -3.99
C VAL A 17 -2.57 0.15 -3.57
N ALA A 18 -2.80 -0.78 -4.50
CA ALA A 18 -2.78 -2.22 -4.20
C ALA A 18 -1.40 -2.70 -3.70
N SER A 19 -0.32 -2.17 -4.29
CA SER A 19 1.05 -2.46 -3.83
C SER A 19 1.28 -1.96 -2.41
N THR A 20 0.79 -0.76 -2.08
CA THR A 20 0.94 -0.22 -0.72
C THR A 20 0.14 -1.02 0.30
N GLN A 21 -1.09 -1.38 -0.04
CA GLN A 21 -1.96 -2.18 0.83
C GLN A 21 -1.35 -3.55 1.12
N VAL A 22 -0.90 -4.28 0.10
CA VAL A 22 -0.34 -5.62 0.29
C VAL A 22 0.94 -5.60 1.12
N LEU A 23 1.81 -4.60 0.95
CA LEU A 23 3.05 -4.49 1.73
C LEU A 23 2.78 -4.18 3.20
N ILE A 24 1.76 -3.38 3.50
CA ILE A 24 1.30 -3.15 4.87
C ILE A 24 0.74 -4.45 5.45
N TYR A 25 -0.08 -5.18 4.71
CA TYR A 25 -0.63 -6.46 5.15
C TYR A 25 0.46 -7.48 5.44
N GLN A 26 1.42 -7.65 4.54
CA GLN A 26 2.57 -8.53 4.76
C GLN A 26 3.30 -8.16 6.05
N ALA A 27 3.67 -6.89 6.22
CA ALA A 27 4.41 -6.46 7.41
C ALA A 27 3.63 -6.70 8.72
N LEU A 28 2.31 -6.52 8.69
CA LEU A 28 1.44 -6.76 9.84
C LEU A 28 1.25 -8.25 10.11
N HIS A 29 1.13 -9.06 9.06
CA HIS A 29 1.07 -10.52 9.16
C HIS A 29 2.35 -11.05 9.81
N ASP A 30 3.51 -10.74 9.25
CA ASP A 30 4.80 -11.32 9.66
C ASP A 30 5.16 -11.02 11.11
N ARG A 31 4.85 -9.82 11.62
CA ARG A 31 5.21 -9.42 12.98
C ARG A 31 4.11 -9.61 14.01
N TYR A 32 2.87 -9.36 13.63
CA TYR A 32 1.75 -9.27 14.58
C TYR A 32 0.68 -10.34 14.36
N GLY A 33 0.88 -11.24 13.38
CA GLY A 33 -0.03 -12.32 13.01
C GLY A 33 -1.36 -11.83 12.46
N PHE A 34 -1.42 -10.59 11.92
CA PHE A 34 -2.66 -10.07 11.36
C PHE A 34 -3.11 -10.95 10.20
N GLY A 35 -4.36 -11.39 10.25
CA GLY A 35 -4.98 -12.14 9.16
C GLY A 35 -6.33 -11.56 8.78
N ARG A 36 -7.11 -12.34 8.02
CA ARG A 36 -8.37 -11.91 7.38
C ARG A 36 -9.25 -10.97 8.20
N GLY A 37 -9.57 -11.32 9.44
CA GLY A 37 -10.47 -10.52 10.28
C GLY A 37 -9.90 -9.16 10.66
N ARG A 38 -8.59 -9.07 10.94
CA ARG A 38 -7.94 -7.79 11.27
C ARG A 38 -7.74 -6.92 10.03
N PHE A 39 -7.45 -7.52 8.87
CA PHE A 39 -7.40 -6.80 7.59
C PHE A 39 -8.76 -6.22 7.22
N ALA A 40 -9.84 -6.99 7.33
CA ALA A 40 -11.19 -6.48 7.10
C ALA A 40 -11.55 -5.28 8.00
N LYS A 41 -11.06 -5.26 9.25
CA LYS A 41 -11.23 -4.12 10.15
C LYS A 41 -10.42 -2.89 9.72
N ILE A 42 -9.24 -3.08 9.13
CA ILE A 42 -8.47 -1.99 8.52
C ILE A 42 -9.22 -1.45 7.30
N ASP A 43 -9.65 -2.32 6.39
CA ASP A 43 -10.38 -1.92 5.17
C ASP A 43 -11.66 -1.13 5.52
N ALA A 44 -12.47 -1.65 6.45
CA ALA A 44 -13.69 -0.97 6.89
C ALA A 44 -13.41 0.44 7.48
N ALA A 45 -12.31 0.59 8.22
CA ALA A 45 -11.90 1.88 8.76
C ALA A 45 -11.42 2.83 7.65
N VAL A 46 -10.59 2.35 6.73
CA VAL A 46 -10.10 3.16 5.58
C VAL A 46 -11.25 3.61 4.69
N ASP A 47 -12.25 2.76 4.47
CA ASP A 47 -13.48 3.09 3.76
C ASP A 47 -14.27 4.19 4.47
N GLU A 48 -14.43 4.08 5.79
CA GLU A 48 -15.07 5.10 6.62
C GLU A 48 -14.33 6.45 6.52
N TYR A 49 -13.02 6.45 6.69
CA TYR A 49 -12.20 7.67 6.57
C TYR A 49 -12.26 8.26 5.17
N SER A 50 -12.27 7.43 4.13
CA SER A 50 -12.36 7.89 2.75
C SER A 50 -13.72 8.54 2.44
N ARG A 51 -14.82 7.98 2.96
CA ARG A 51 -16.14 8.62 2.91
C ARG A 51 -16.19 9.91 3.71
N HIS A 52 -15.49 9.97 4.84
CA HIS A 52 -15.39 11.19 5.62
C HIS A 52 -14.60 12.28 4.87
N ILE A 53 -13.51 11.91 4.17
CA ILE A 53 -12.72 12.84 3.37
C ILE A 53 -13.54 13.37 2.19
N ASN A 54 -14.19 12.52 1.39
CA ASN A 54 -15.08 12.93 0.28
C ASN A 54 -14.57 14.14 -0.54
N HIS A 55 -13.35 14.04 -1.06
CA HIS A 55 -12.67 15.09 -1.85
C HIS A 55 -12.30 16.38 -1.08
N ASP A 56 -12.40 16.39 0.24
CA ASP A 56 -12.01 17.50 1.12
C ASP A 56 -10.53 17.38 1.53
N GLY A 57 -9.71 18.28 0.99
CA GLY A 57 -8.28 18.32 1.28
C GLY A 57 -7.93 18.67 2.73
N ASP A 58 -8.78 19.44 3.41
CA ASP A 58 -8.56 19.82 4.80
C ASP A 58 -8.80 18.63 5.73
N ARG A 59 -9.83 17.82 5.42
CA ARG A 59 -10.07 16.56 6.13
C ARG A 59 -8.93 15.58 5.96
N TYR A 60 -8.41 15.42 4.74
CA TYR A 60 -7.22 14.59 4.53
C TYR A 60 -6.02 15.10 5.33
N SER A 61 -5.81 16.43 5.34
CA SER A 61 -4.73 17.07 6.09
C SER A 61 -4.86 16.83 7.60
N ALA A 62 -6.08 16.76 8.15
CA ALA A 62 -6.29 16.40 9.55
C ALA A 62 -5.79 14.98 9.87
N TYR A 63 -6.07 13.97 9.03
CA TYR A 63 -5.52 12.62 9.23
C TYR A 63 -3.99 12.61 9.17
N ARG A 64 -3.41 13.37 8.22
CA ARG A 64 -1.97 13.50 8.09
C ARG A 64 -1.34 14.16 9.32
N ASN A 65 -1.92 15.23 9.84
CA ASN A 65 -1.43 15.93 11.03
C ASN A 65 -1.41 14.99 12.24
N VAL A 66 -2.46 14.19 12.44
CA VAL A 66 -2.47 13.18 13.52
C VAL A 66 -1.35 12.16 13.35
N MET A 67 -1.01 11.77 12.12
CA MET A 67 0.09 10.85 11.86
C MET A 67 1.46 11.49 12.11
N ASP A 68 1.63 12.75 11.75
CA ASP A 68 2.84 13.52 12.06
C ASP A 68 3.02 13.63 13.58
N ASP A 69 1.96 13.96 14.34
CA ASP A 69 1.95 14.01 15.81
C ASP A 69 2.18 12.62 16.45
N ALA A 70 1.64 11.56 15.86
CA ALA A 70 1.88 10.18 16.29
C ALA A 70 3.33 9.72 16.02
N GLY A 71 4.13 10.55 15.36
CA GLY A 71 5.55 10.37 15.14
C GLY A 71 5.87 9.59 13.88
N VAL A 72 5.03 9.63 12.84
CA VAL A 72 5.37 9.10 11.50
C VAL A 72 6.54 9.88 10.91
N ASP A 73 7.54 9.16 10.39
CA ASP A 73 8.71 9.75 9.75
C ASP A 73 8.38 10.14 8.30
N ASN A 74 8.38 11.43 7.99
CA ASN A 74 8.13 11.85 6.62
C ASN A 74 9.25 11.37 5.67
N ARG A 75 10.51 11.29 6.12
CA ARG A 75 11.61 10.83 5.26
C ARG A 75 11.48 9.36 4.91
N LEU A 76 11.12 8.50 5.88
CA LEU A 76 10.86 7.08 5.58
C LEU A 76 9.67 6.90 4.63
N LYS A 77 8.62 7.73 4.77
CA LYS A 77 7.48 7.72 3.84
C LYS A 77 7.91 8.11 2.43
N GLN A 78 8.63 9.22 2.28
CA GLN A 78 9.09 9.70 0.97
C GLN A 78 10.06 8.70 0.30
N ASP A 79 11.00 8.13 1.05
CA ASP A 79 11.92 7.10 0.54
C ASP A 79 11.14 5.86 0.04
N TYR A 80 10.17 5.40 0.83
CA TYR A 80 9.30 4.27 0.47
C TYR A 80 8.52 4.55 -0.83
N ILE A 81 7.83 5.70 -0.91
CA ILE A 81 7.04 6.09 -2.08
C ILE A 81 7.95 6.21 -3.32
N HIS A 82 9.11 6.84 -3.17
CA HIS A 82 10.06 7.01 -4.27
C HIS A 82 10.55 5.65 -4.81
N TRP A 83 10.95 4.73 -3.94
CA TRP A 83 11.48 3.42 -4.34
C TRP A 83 10.40 2.54 -4.97
N LEU A 84 9.21 2.47 -4.37
CA LEU A 84 8.12 1.66 -4.90
C LEU A 84 7.60 2.23 -6.23
N LYS A 85 7.47 3.55 -6.35
CA LYS A 85 7.04 4.17 -7.62
C LYS A 85 8.03 3.87 -8.75
N LYS A 86 9.33 3.92 -8.45
CA LYS A 86 10.38 3.58 -9.42
C LYS A 86 10.31 2.11 -9.85
N SER A 87 10.05 1.19 -8.93
CA SER A 87 9.94 -0.24 -9.24
C SER A 87 8.70 -0.60 -10.06
N LEU A 88 7.62 0.19 -9.97
CA LEU A 88 6.41 0.02 -10.79
C LEU A 88 6.58 0.44 -12.26
N GLY A 89 7.74 1.00 -12.66
CA GLY A 89 8.01 1.35 -14.06
C GLY A 89 7.14 2.49 -14.61
N ILE A 90 6.60 3.34 -13.74
CA ILE A 90 5.68 4.42 -14.13
C ILE A 90 6.46 5.58 -14.77
N SER A 91 6.25 5.81 -16.06
CA SER A 91 7.07 6.74 -16.86
C SER A 91 6.37 8.04 -17.28
N GLY A 92 5.04 8.14 -17.17
CA GLY A 92 4.29 9.35 -17.54
C GLY A 92 4.07 10.31 -16.37
N THR A 93 4.03 11.62 -16.64
CA THR A 93 3.93 12.67 -15.61
C THR A 93 2.64 12.57 -14.79
N ASP A 94 1.49 12.40 -15.46
CA ASP A 94 0.19 12.32 -14.78
C ASP A 94 0.01 10.98 -14.06
N GLU A 95 0.53 9.90 -14.64
CA GLU A 95 0.61 8.60 -14.01
C GLU A 95 1.47 8.65 -12.75
N ASN A 96 2.62 9.34 -12.79
CA ASN A 96 3.51 9.53 -11.65
C ASN A 96 2.84 10.30 -10.52
N LYS A 97 2.21 11.45 -10.83
CA LYS A 97 1.48 12.25 -9.84
C LYS A 97 0.32 11.48 -9.24
N GLY A 98 -0.44 10.77 -10.07
CA GLY A 98 -1.55 9.93 -9.61
C GLY A 98 -1.08 8.81 -8.69
N ALA A 99 -0.06 8.06 -9.09
CA ALA A 99 0.49 6.97 -8.29
C ALA A 99 1.05 7.46 -6.96
N GLU A 100 1.81 8.56 -6.96
CA GLU A 100 2.36 9.15 -5.73
C GLU A 100 1.26 9.58 -4.76
N ALA A 101 0.22 10.26 -5.25
CA ALA A 101 -0.93 10.64 -4.43
C ALA A 101 -1.67 9.40 -3.90
N GLY A 102 -1.84 8.35 -4.73
CA GLY A 102 -2.44 7.09 -4.31
C GLY A 102 -1.65 6.39 -3.20
N MET A 103 -0.32 6.32 -3.32
CA MET A 103 0.53 5.74 -2.27
C MET A 103 0.46 6.55 -0.98
N ASP A 104 0.60 7.88 -1.06
CA ASP A 104 0.57 8.75 0.13
C ASP A 104 -0.77 8.62 0.87
N TYR A 105 -1.88 8.62 0.12
CA TYR A 105 -3.23 8.48 0.65
C TYR A 105 -3.42 7.13 1.34
N THR A 106 -3.16 6.02 0.64
CA THR A 106 -3.32 4.66 1.20
C THR A 106 -2.39 4.45 2.40
N TYR A 107 -1.14 4.87 2.31
CA TYR A 107 -0.17 4.77 3.40
C TYR A 107 -0.66 5.51 4.65
N THR A 108 -1.10 6.76 4.49
CA THR A 108 -1.55 7.59 5.60
C THR A 108 -2.80 7.01 6.27
N LEU A 109 -3.81 6.63 5.49
CA LEU A 109 -5.05 6.11 6.06
C LEU A 109 -4.90 4.73 6.71
N MET A 110 -4.07 3.85 6.15
CA MET A 110 -3.82 2.56 6.78
C MET A 110 -3.00 2.69 8.07
N LEU A 111 -2.00 3.58 8.12
CA LEU A 111 -1.29 3.87 9.38
C LEU A 111 -2.22 4.52 10.40
N TYR A 112 -3.13 5.39 9.97
CA TYR A 112 -4.15 5.97 10.83
C TYR A 112 -5.12 4.90 11.36
N ALA A 113 -5.57 3.95 10.54
CA ALA A 113 -6.39 2.83 10.98
C ALA A 113 -5.67 1.99 12.04
N LEU A 114 -4.36 1.75 11.89
CA LEU A 114 -3.56 1.06 12.90
C LEU A 114 -3.45 1.86 14.20
N TYR A 115 -3.29 3.17 14.11
CA TYR A 115 -3.27 4.08 15.26
C TYR A 115 -4.61 4.08 16.01
N ASP A 116 -5.71 4.27 15.29
CA ASP A 116 -7.07 4.43 15.83
C ASP A 116 -7.64 3.09 16.32
N LYS A 117 -7.61 2.05 15.48
CA LYS A 117 -8.33 0.78 15.75
C LYS A 117 -7.51 -0.28 16.49
N PHE A 118 -6.17 -0.15 16.49
CA PHE A 118 -5.25 -1.16 17.03
C PHE A 118 -4.22 -0.60 18.02
N GLY A 119 -4.30 0.69 18.35
CA GLY A 119 -3.45 1.30 19.35
C GLY A 119 -1.97 1.38 18.92
N PHE A 120 -1.68 1.37 17.62
CA PHE A 120 -0.30 1.58 17.18
C PHE A 120 0.13 3.00 17.57
N ARG A 121 1.34 3.11 18.11
CA ARG A 121 1.97 4.36 18.49
C ARG A 121 3.36 4.42 17.86
N ARG A 122 4.08 5.50 18.14
CA ARG A 122 5.38 5.85 17.53
C ARG A 122 6.31 4.67 17.27
N GLU A 123 6.57 3.80 18.25
CA GLU A 123 7.51 2.67 18.07
C GLU A 123 7.02 1.68 17.00
N ARG A 124 5.76 1.22 17.10
CA ARG A 124 5.17 0.26 16.16
C ARG A 124 4.99 0.86 14.78
N LEU A 125 4.60 2.14 14.71
CA LEU A 125 4.51 2.88 13.46
C LEU A 125 5.89 3.00 12.82
N ARG A 126 6.91 3.47 13.55
CA ARG A 126 8.28 3.62 13.04
C ARG A 126 8.86 2.27 12.57
N TRP A 127 8.59 1.18 13.29
CA TRP A 127 8.96 -0.16 12.83
C TRP A 127 8.32 -0.49 11.49
N LEU A 128 7.00 -0.28 11.35
CA LEU A 128 6.27 -0.55 10.12
C LEU A 128 6.85 0.27 8.96
N GLN A 129 7.09 1.58 9.15
CA GLN A 129 7.69 2.43 8.12
C GLN A 129 9.05 1.91 7.64
N LYS A 130 9.92 1.48 8.56
CA LYS A 130 11.22 0.90 8.21
C LYS A 130 11.06 -0.41 7.43
N LYS A 131 10.10 -1.25 7.83
CA LYS A 131 9.81 -2.52 7.15
C LYS A 131 9.27 -2.30 5.73
N LEU A 132 8.37 -1.33 5.56
CA LEU A 132 7.85 -0.95 4.23
C LEU A 132 8.96 -0.41 3.33
N LYS A 133 9.82 0.48 3.84
CA LYS A 133 10.99 0.97 3.09
C LYS A 133 11.91 -0.18 2.68
N PHE A 134 12.14 -1.15 3.56
CA PHE A 134 12.91 -2.35 3.25
C PHE A 134 12.26 -3.17 2.12
N TYR A 135 10.94 -3.42 2.18
CA TYR A 135 10.24 -4.11 1.09
C TYR A 135 10.32 -3.36 -0.24
N ALA A 136 10.13 -2.03 -0.23
CA ALA A 136 10.29 -1.23 -1.44
C ALA A 136 11.72 -1.32 -2.01
N ARG A 137 12.74 -1.51 -1.17
CA ARG A 137 14.12 -1.73 -1.63
C ARG A 137 14.29 -3.09 -2.31
N LEU A 138 13.79 -4.16 -1.70
CA LEU A 138 13.85 -5.51 -2.29
C LEU A 138 13.18 -5.55 -3.67
N ILE A 139 12.03 -4.89 -3.80
CA ILE A 139 11.30 -4.81 -5.07
C ILE A 139 12.08 -3.98 -6.10
N LEU A 140 12.68 -2.87 -5.67
CA LEU A 140 13.51 -2.04 -6.54
C LEU A 140 14.75 -2.78 -7.06
N ASP A 141 15.37 -3.59 -6.20
CA ASP A 141 16.55 -4.39 -6.54
C ASP A 141 16.18 -5.68 -7.31
N GLY A 142 14.88 -5.95 -7.48
CA GLY A 142 14.37 -7.11 -8.23
C GLY A 142 14.46 -8.44 -7.47
N GLU A 143 14.70 -8.39 -6.16
CA GLU A 143 14.83 -9.60 -5.32
C GLU A 143 13.48 -10.27 -5.05
N VAL A 144 12.41 -9.48 -4.97
CA VAL A 144 11.03 -9.96 -4.76
C VAL A 144 10.06 -9.09 -5.56
N MET A 145 9.04 -9.69 -6.15
CA MET A 145 8.00 -9.02 -6.90
C MET A 145 6.73 -8.79 -6.07
N ILE A 146 5.99 -7.72 -6.34
CA ILE A 146 4.70 -7.42 -5.68
C ILE A 146 3.69 -8.59 -5.77
N PRO A 147 3.53 -9.29 -6.90
CA PRO A 147 2.65 -10.46 -6.97
C PRO A 147 3.02 -11.59 -6.00
N GLU A 148 4.29 -11.74 -5.60
CA GLU A 148 4.70 -12.73 -4.59
C GLU A 148 4.11 -12.39 -3.23
N PHE A 149 4.19 -11.12 -2.82
CA PHE A 149 3.52 -10.64 -1.61
C PHE A 149 1.99 -10.83 -1.67
N MET A 150 1.37 -10.54 -2.82
CA MET A 150 -0.07 -10.74 -3.02
C MET A 150 -0.44 -12.21 -2.88
N LYS A 151 0.33 -13.11 -3.50
CA LYS A 151 0.09 -14.55 -3.43
C LYS A 151 0.26 -15.07 -2.00
N CYS A 152 1.25 -14.61 -1.24
CA CYS A 152 1.39 -14.95 0.19
C CYS A 152 0.14 -14.57 0.98
N MET A 153 -0.31 -13.32 0.85
CA MET A 153 -1.50 -12.82 1.54
C MET A 153 -2.80 -13.52 1.08
N THR A 154 -2.86 -13.97 -0.17
CA THR A 154 -3.98 -14.80 -0.65
C THR A 154 -3.98 -16.18 0.00
N LEU A 155 -2.85 -16.88 0.01
CA LEU A 155 -2.76 -18.25 0.54
C LEU A 155 -2.90 -18.30 2.06
N GLU A 156 -2.23 -17.40 2.78
CA GLU A 156 -2.16 -17.44 4.24
C GLU A 156 -3.34 -16.71 4.89
N CYS A 157 -3.85 -15.65 4.26
CA CYS A 157 -4.85 -14.76 4.85
C CYS A 157 -6.17 -14.65 4.07
N GLY A 158 -6.30 -15.36 2.94
CA GLY A 158 -7.50 -15.34 2.10
C GLY A 158 -7.79 -13.96 1.50
N GLN A 159 -6.80 -13.08 1.39
CA GLN A 159 -6.94 -11.77 0.74
C GLN A 159 -7.04 -11.94 -0.78
N LYS A 160 -7.88 -11.13 -1.43
CA LYS A 160 -8.05 -11.18 -2.88
C LYS A 160 -7.49 -9.91 -3.51
N PHE A 161 -6.74 -10.07 -4.58
CA PHE A 161 -6.14 -8.97 -5.32
C PHE A 161 -6.43 -9.13 -6.82
N GLU A 162 -7.23 -8.24 -7.40
CA GLU A 162 -7.54 -8.26 -8.84
C GLU A 162 -6.25 -8.16 -9.69
N ASN A 163 -5.24 -7.46 -9.17
CA ASN A 163 -3.94 -7.32 -9.82
C ASN A 163 -3.19 -8.66 -9.89
N LEU A 164 -3.32 -9.52 -8.87
CA LEU A 164 -2.74 -10.86 -8.88
C LEU A 164 -3.46 -11.76 -9.89
N GLU A 165 -4.80 -11.76 -9.86
CA GLU A 165 -5.62 -12.55 -10.81
C GLU A 165 -5.30 -12.17 -12.26
N SER A 166 -5.17 -10.87 -12.54
CA SER A 166 -4.80 -10.35 -13.86
C SER A 166 -3.38 -10.75 -14.26
N TRP A 167 -2.44 -10.77 -13.30
CA TRP A 167 -1.06 -11.16 -13.53
C TRP A 167 -0.96 -12.67 -13.83
N GLU A 168 -1.59 -13.52 -13.01
CA GLU A 168 -1.56 -14.97 -13.17
C GLU A 168 -2.25 -15.43 -14.46
N LYS A 169 -3.32 -14.73 -14.87
CA LYS A 169 -3.95 -14.97 -16.18
C LYS A 169 -3.01 -14.70 -17.35
N LYS A 170 -2.07 -13.76 -17.20
CA LYS A 170 -1.15 -13.34 -18.27
C LYS A 170 0.15 -14.14 -18.28
N TYR A 171 0.68 -14.47 -17.10
CA TYR A 171 2.02 -15.04 -16.94
C TYR A 171 2.02 -16.48 -16.40
N GLY A 172 0.86 -17.03 -16.06
CA GLY A 172 0.72 -18.32 -15.39
C GLY A 172 0.66 -18.17 -13.87
N GLU A 173 0.21 -19.23 -13.20
CA GLU A 173 0.08 -19.24 -11.74
C GLU A 173 1.45 -19.03 -11.07
N LEU A 174 1.49 -18.12 -10.10
CA LEU A 174 2.68 -17.87 -9.32
C LEU A 174 2.81 -18.93 -8.23
N ARG A 175 3.92 -19.69 -8.26
CA ARG A 175 4.24 -20.71 -7.24
C ARG A 175 5.27 -20.14 -6.26
N ILE A 176 4.83 -19.86 -5.04
CA ILE A 176 5.68 -19.35 -3.94
C ILE A 176 6.08 -20.43 -2.92
N TYR A 177 5.49 -21.63 -3.01
CA TYR A 177 5.95 -22.82 -2.29
C TYR A 177 6.41 -23.87 -3.31
N GLY A 178 7.68 -24.28 -3.19
CA GLY A 178 8.26 -25.45 -3.84
C GLY A 178 8.48 -26.55 -2.81
#